data_AF-A0A432QHX8-F1
#
_entry.id   AF-A0A432QHX8-F1
#
_cell.length_a   1.000
_cell.length_b   1.000
_cell.length_c   1.000
_cell.angle_alpha   90.00
_cell.angle_beta   90.00
_cell.angle_gamma   90.00
#
_symmetry.space_group_name_H-M   'P 1'
#
loop_
_entity.id
_entity.type
_entity.pdbx_description
1 polymer ?
#
loop_
_entity_poly.entity_id
_entity_poly.type
_entity_poly.pdbx_seq_one_letter_code
_entity_poly.pdbx_strand_id
1 'polypeptide(L)' 'MANKYIVDNAVILAAGRGRRLNELTKITPKPLLKNKNDVPLIEDIIMKLHEKNIKNIIVVVGYK' A
#
# COMPACT_ATOMS: atom_id res chain seq x y z
N MET A 1 4.60 1.43 32.17
CA MET A 1 3.97 1.99 30.95
C MET A 1 4.91 1.76 29.80
N ALA A 2 4.49 1.11 28.71
CA ALA A 2 5.38 0.87 27.57
C ALA A 2 5.69 2.19 26.86
N ASN A 3 6.96 2.44 26.55
CA ASN A 3 7.37 3.61 25.77
C ASN A 3 6.67 3.58 24.40
N LYS A 4 5.89 4.62 24.10
CA LYS A 4 5.18 4.75 22.82
C LYS A 4 6.16 5.31 21.79
N TYR A 5 6.61 4.46 20.87
CA TYR A 5 7.41 4.92 19.73
C TYR A 5 6.57 5.84 18.85
N ILE A 6 7.14 6.99 18.47
CA ILE A 6 6.59 7.86 17.44
C ILE A 6 7.12 7.37 16.10
N VAL A 7 6.22 7.18 15.13
CA VAL A 7 6.56 6.73 13.78
C VAL A 7 6.33 7.91 12.84
N ASP A 8 7.40 8.40 12.23
CA ASP A 8 7.32 9.58 11.35
C ASP A 8 7.04 9.21 9.89
N ASN A 9 7.52 8.04 9.44
CA ASN A 9 7.57 7.66 8.03
C ASN A 9 7.10 6.22 7.79
N ALA A 10 6.65 5.94 6.58
CA ALA A 10 6.32 4.58 6.12
C ALA A 10 6.92 4.26 4.75
N VAL A 11 7.23 2.99 4.54
CA VAL A 11 7.65 2.45 3.24
C VAL A 11 6.64 1.40 2.79
N ILE A 12 6.05 1.58 1.61
CA ILE A 12 5.13 0.62 0.98
C ILE A 12 5.88 -0.11 -0.14
N LEU A 13 6.06 -1.43 0.02
CA LEU A 13 6.70 -2.28 -0.97
C LEU A 13 5.68 -2.74 -2.02
N ALA A 14 5.62 -1.99 -3.13
CA ALA A 14 4.71 -2.20 -4.26
C ALA A 14 5.41 -2.84 -5.49
N ALA A 15 6.58 -3.45 -5.30
CA ALA A 15 7.43 -3.97 -6.38
C ALA A 15 7.14 -5.45 -6.79
N GLY A 16 6.06 -6.06 -6.30
CA GLY A 16 5.76 -7.47 -6.56
C GLY A 16 4.83 -7.70 -7.76
N ARG A 17 5.04 -8.80 -8.51
CA ARG A 17 4.23 -9.19 -9.68
C ARG A 17 2.75 -9.50 -9.39
N GLY A 18 2.40 -9.92 -8.18
CA GLY A 18 1.02 -10.31 -7.87
C GLY A 18 0.58 -11.66 -8.48
N ARG A 19 1.52 -12.57 -8.81
CA ARG A 19 1.28 -13.84 -9.55
C ARG A 19 0.05 -14.66 -9.12
N ARG A 20 -0.26 -14.70 -7.83
CA ARG A 20 -1.42 -15.44 -7.29
C ARG A 20 -2.78 -14.91 -7.76
N LEU A 21 -2.85 -13.65 -8.17
CA LEU A 21 -4.06 -12.98 -8.67
C LEU A 21 -4.12 -12.94 -10.20
N ASN A 22 -3.12 -13.50 -10.87
CA ASN A 22 -2.94 -13.70 -12.31
C ASN A 22 -3.75 -12.74 -13.21
N GLU A 23 -4.97 -13.13 -13.64
CA GLU A 23 -5.81 -12.38 -14.57
C GLU A 23 -6.13 -10.96 -14.09
N LEU A 24 -6.40 -10.79 -12.80
CA LEU A 24 -6.66 -9.46 -12.22
C LEU A 24 -5.41 -8.58 -12.30
N THR A 25 -4.22 -9.19 -12.26
CA THR A 25 -2.93 -8.50 -12.26
C THR A 25 -2.22 -8.47 -13.61
N LYS A 26 -2.88 -8.88 -14.71
CA LYS A 26 -2.27 -8.89 -16.05
C LYS A 26 -2.00 -7.49 -16.58
N ILE A 27 -2.93 -6.57 -16.34
CA ILE A 27 -2.87 -5.19 -16.84
C ILE A 27 -2.84 -4.16 -15.71
N THR A 28 -3.26 -4.55 -14.51
CA THR A 28 -3.33 -3.66 -13.34
C THR A 28 -2.42 -4.20 -12.25
N PRO A 29 -1.37 -3.46 -11.82
CA PRO A 29 -0.56 -3.85 -10.68
C PRO A 29 -1.43 -4.12 -9.44
N LYS A 30 -1.10 -5.17 -8.66
CA LYS A 30 -1.86 -5.51 -7.45
C LYS A 30 -2.18 -4.31 -6.55
N PRO A 31 -1.25 -3.38 -6.25
CA PRO A 31 -1.53 -2.22 -5.40
C PRO A 31 -2.67 -1.32 -5.91
N LEU A 32 -2.94 -1.33 -7.21
CA LEU A 32 -4.00 -0.53 -7.84
C LEU A 32 -5.32 -1.29 -8.02
N LEU A 33 -5.37 -2.58 -7.66
CA LEU A 33 -6.65 -3.29 -7.62
C LEU A 33 -7.57 -2.66 -6.60
N LYS A 34 -8.86 -2.64 -6.91
CA LYS A 34 -9.87 -2.09 -6.02
C LYS A 34 -10.33 -3.12 -4.98
N ASN A 35 -10.59 -2.65 -3.77
CA ASN A 35 -11.20 -3.43 -2.71
C ASN A 35 -12.74 -3.47 -2.87
N LYS A 36 -13.44 -4.10 -1.93
CA LYS A 36 -14.91 -4.23 -1.93
C LYS A 36 -15.68 -2.89 -1.89
N ASN A 37 -15.00 -1.79 -1.53
CA ASN A 37 -15.55 -0.44 -1.45
C ASN A 37 -15.14 0.41 -2.67
N ASP A 38 -14.67 -0.21 -3.75
CA ASP A 38 -14.19 0.47 -4.97
C ASP A 38 -12.95 1.37 -4.79
N VAL A 39 -12.18 1.17 -3.71
CA VAL A 39 -10.94 1.94 -3.41
C VAL A 39 -9.70 1.12 -3.75
N PRO A 40 -8.69 1.68 -4.46
CA PRO A 40 -7.40 1.01 -4.68
C PRO A 40 -6.76 0.53 -3.37
N LEU A 41 -6.18 -0.67 -3.39
CA LEU A 41 -5.55 -1.26 -2.21
C LEU A 41 -4.46 -0.36 -1.60
N ILE A 42 -3.66 0.31 -2.43
CA ILE A 42 -2.63 1.25 -1.96
C ILE A 42 -3.22 2.50 -1.33
N GLU A 43 -4.36 2.98 -1.82
CA GLU A 43 -5.04 4.16 -1.29
C GLU A 43 -5.60 3.87 0.10
N ASP A 44 -6.24 2.70 0.29
CA ASP A 44 -6.71 2.25 1.60
C ASP A 44 -5.56 2.17 2.63
N ILE A 45 -4.36 1.74 2.21
CA ILE A 45 -3.17 1.73 3.07
C ILE A 45 -2.73 3.16 3.41
N ILE A 46 -2.65 4.05 2.42
CA ILE A 46 -2.23 5.45 2.60
C ILE A 46 -3.20 6.19 3.54
N MET A 47 -4.51 6.02 3.36
CA MET A 47 -5.51 6.64 4.25
C MET A 47 -5.32 6.20 5.70
N LYS A 48 -5.11 4.90 5.95
CA LYS A 48 -4.86 4.36 7.30
C LYS A 48 -3.55 4.85 7.91
N LEU A 49 -2.53 5.16 7.08
CA LEU A 49 -1.30 5.78 7.54
C LEU A 49 -1.53 7.25 7.91
N HIS A 50 -2.29 7.99 7.10
CA HIS A 50 -2.68 9.37 7.37
C HIS A 50 -3.53 9.51 8.65
N GLU A 51 -4.45 8.58 8.91
CA GLU A 51 -5.23 8.52 10.17
C GLU A 51 -4.33 8.41 11.41
N LYS A 52 -3.12 7.83 11.25
CA LYS A 52 -2.09 7.72 12.29
C LYS A 52 -1.05 8.84 12.24
N ASN A 53 -1.30 9.88 11.45
CA ASN A 53 -0.42 11.02 11.23
C ASN A 53 0.94 10.68 10.57
N ILE A 54 1.04 9.53 9.89
CA ILE A 54 2.23 9.13 9.13
C ILE A 54 2.04 9.65 7.69
N LYS A 55 2.62 10.81 7.38
CA LYS A 55 2.40 11.52 6.11
C LYS A 55 3.57 11.38 5.13
N ASN A 56 4.75 11.05 5.62
CA ASN A 56 5.91 10.80 4.76
C ASN A 56 5.92 9.33 4.33
N ILE A 57 5.48 9.07 3.11
CA ILE A 57 5.26 7.73 2.58
C ILE A 57 6.11 7.54 1.33
N ILE A 58 6.98 6.53 1.34
CA ILE A 58 7.80 6.12 0.20
C ILE A 58 7.18 4.87 -0.41
N VAL A 59 6.88 4.90 -1.72
CA VAL A 59 6.37 3.73 -2.44
C VAL A 59 7.47 3.16 -3.32
N VAL A 60 7.90 1.93 -3.03
CA VAL A 60 8.91 1.22 -3.82
C VAL A 60 8.20 0.42 -4.91
N VAL A 61 8.47 0.76 -6.17
CA VAL A 61 7.96 0.06 -7.36
C VAL A 61 9.10 -0.63 -8.10
N GLY A 62 8.80 -1.65 -8.91
CA GLY A 62 9.88 -2.38 -9.61
C GLY A 62 9.42 -3.46 -10.60
N TYR A 63 8.23 -4.01 -10.44
CA TYR A 63 7.65 -4.93 -11.40
C TYR A 63 6.88 -4.16 -12.49
N LYS A 64 7.14 -4.46 -13.77
CA LYS A 64 6.42 -3.95 -14.95
C LYS A 64 5.46 -5.01 -15.47
#